data_AF-A0A519IMP4-F1
#
_entry.id   AF-A0A519IMP4-F1
#
_cell.length_a   1.000
_cell.length_b   1.000
_cell.length_c   1.000
_cell.angle_alpha   90.00
_cell.angle_beta   90.00
_cell.angle_gamma   90.00
#
_symmetry.space_group_name_H-M   'P 1'
#
loop_
_entity.id
_entity.type
_entity.pdbx_description
1 polymer ?
#
loop_
_entity_poly.entity_id
_entity_poly.type
_entity_poly.pdbx_seq_one_letter_code
_entity_poly.pdbx_strand_id
1 'polypeptide(L)'
;ADLYLEGHDQHRGWFHSSLLLASALEGRAPYRGLLTHGFTVDSQGRKMSKSLGNGIDPQEINKKLGAEIIRLWVAASDYSGDIAGDEKILARVVDAYRRIRNTLRFLLANVSDFDPATDTVPFDQMLEIDRYALTRAAEFQAEVLAHYKVYEFHPVVAKLQLYCSEDLGGFYLDVLKDRLYTTAPKSLARRSAQTALYQITHAMLRWMAPFLSFTAEEAWKVFGKSDSIFLETYGSITGADEGMLAKWSRLREIRDAVNKEIESLRAAGQVGSSLQANVVLTAAPEDHALLASLGDDLKFVFITSAIELVAGNALQISARPSSDAKCERCWHYRSDVGQDAAHPTICGRCTSNLYGAGESRVHA
;
A
#
# COMPACT_ATOMS: atom_id res chain seq x y z
N ALA A 1 17.69 32.19 7.99
CA ALA A 1 17.19 30.96 7.33
C ALA A 1 16.27 30.22 8.30
N ASP A 2 15.30 29.45 7.82
CA ASP A 2 14.51 28.58 8.71
C ASP A 2 15.33 27.40 9.22
N LEU A 3 16.15 26.77 8.38
CA LEU A 3 16.97 25.61 8.73
C LEU A 3 18.37 25.70 8.15
N TYR A 4 19.38 25.32 8.93
CA TYR A 4 20.69 24.88 8.43
C TYR A 4 20.82 23.36 8.59
N LEU A 5 21.39 22.70 7.59
CA LEU A 5 21.55 21.24 7.51
C LEU A 5 22.94 20.89 6.97
N GLU A 6 23.77 20.25 7.78
CA GLU A 6 25.11 19.79 7.41
C GLU A 6 25.54 18.58 8.24
N GLY A 7 26.72 18.01 7.95
CA GLY A 7 27.34 16.97 8.76
C GLY A 7 27.68 17.45 10.18
N HIS A 8 27.74 16.52 11.14
CA HIS A 8 28.02 16.85 12.53
C HIS A 8 29.40 17.52 12.76
N ASP A 9 30.35 17.36 11.82
CA ASP A 9 31.64 18.06 11.83
C ASP A 9 31.48 19.58 11.75
N GLN A 10 30.38 20.07 11.18
CA GLN A 10 30.12 21.50 11.03
C GLN A 10 29.74 22.20 12.33
N HIS A 11 29.51 21.48 13.44
CA HIS A 11 29.37 22.08 14.77
C HIS A 11 30.56 22.95 15.17
N ARG A 12 31.78 22.61 14.70
CA ARG A 12 32.99 23.40 14.94
C ARG A 12 33.45 24.19 13.71
N GLY A 13 32.79 23.99 12.58
CA GLY A 13 33.06 24.65 11.32
C GLY A 13 32.01 25.70 11.02
N TRP A 14 31.21 25.43 9.99
CA TRP A 14 30.20 26.35 9.48
C TRP A 14 29.25 26.78 10.63
N PHE A 15 28.49 25.89 11.28
CA PHE A 15 27.51 26.31 12.29
C PHE A 15 28.05 27.25 13.38
N HIS A 16 29.27 27.01 13.86
CA HIS A 16 29.91 27.88 14.84
C HIS A 16 30.26 29.25 14.25
N SER A 17 30.97 29.27 13.12
CA SER A 17 31.50 30.50 12.53
C SER A 17 30.42 31.52 12.20
N SER A 18 29.29 31.17 11.56
CA SER A 18 28.25 32.20 11.36
C SER A 18 27.23 32.34 12.46
N LEU A 19 27.15 31.44 13.45
CA LEU A 19 26.48 31.81 14.69
C LEU A 19 27.25 32.95 15.37
N LEU A 20 28.58 32.85 15.44
CA LEU A 20 29.43 33.88 16.02
C LEU A 20 29.30 35.22 15.28
N LEU A 21 29.45 35.19 13.95
CA LEU A 21 29.37 36.41 13.13
C LEU A 21 27.98 37.05 13.17
N ALA A 22 26.90 36.27 13.01
CA ALA A 22 25.54 36.81 13.05
C ALA A 22 25.17 37.31 14.44
N SER A 23 25.63 36.67 15.51
CA SER A 23 25.41 37.16 16.87
C SER A 23 26.13 38.50 17.10
N ALA A 24 27.35 38.65 16.57
CA ALA A 24 28.12 39.89 16.71
C ALA A 24 27.56 41.05 15.87
N LEU A 25 27.10 40.78 14.65
CA LEU A 25 26.64 41.80 13.71
C LEU A 25 25.14 42.11 13.83
N GLU A 26 24.32 41.08 14.06
CA GLU A 26 22.86 41.14 13.97
C GLU A 26 22.15 40.85 15.31
N GLY A 27 22.90 40.48 16.36
CA GLY A 27 22.34 40.18 17.69
C GLY A 27 21.46 38.93 17.74
N ARG A 28 21.54 38.03 16.76
CA ARG A 28 20.73 36.79 16.68
C ARG A 28 21.39 35.69 15.87
N ALA A 29 20.91 34.45 16.04
CA ALA A 29 21.34 33.32 15.21
C ALA A 29 20.92 33.50 13.72
N PRO A 30 21.71 32.99 12.76
CA PRO A 30 21.37 33.09 11.33
C PRO A 30 20.34 32.04 10.87
N TYR A 31 19.98 31.10 11.75
CA TYR A 31 19.03 30.02 11.51
C TYR A 31 17.99 29.92 12.65
N ARG A 32 16.79 29.39 12.35
CA ARG A 32 15.75 29.09 13.35
C ARG A 32 15.81 27.64 13.85
N GLY A 33 16.33 26.74 13.04
CA GLY A 33 16.62 25.34 13.37
C GLY A 33 17.97 24.90 12.81
N LEU A 34 18.54 23.87 13.44
CA LEU A 34 19.78 23.24 13.01
C LEU A 34 19.56 21.74 13.01
N LEU A 35 19.79 21.10 11.86
CA LEU A 35 19.68 19.66 11.68
C LEU A 35 21.06 19.12 11.29
N THR A 36 21.48 18.03 11.93
CA THR A 36 22.78 17.42 11.67
C THR A 36 22.62 15.99 11.21
N HIS A 37 23.52 15.56 10.33
CA HIS A 37 23.60 14.16 9.91
C HIS A 37 24.97 13.53 10.17
N GLY A 38 25.01 12.21 10.25
CA GLY A 38 26.26 11.43 10.28
C GLY A 38 26.99 11.41 8.94
N PHE A 39 28.13 10.71 8.93
CA PHE A 39 28.89 10.46 7.71
C PHE A 39 28.41 9.21 6.99
N THR A 40 28.75 9.12 5.71
CA THR A 40 28.61 7.87 4.96
C THR A 40 29.73 6.91 5.30
N VAL A 41 29.38 5.69 5.70
CA VAL A 41 30.33 4.64 6.13
C VAL A 41 30.06 3.32 5.41
N ASP A 42 31.05 2.45 5.32
CA ASP A 42 30.82 1.10 4.80
C ASP A 42 29.94 0.27 5.76
N SER A 43 29.56 -0.95 5.36
CA SER A 43 28.71 -1.82 6.20
C SER A 43 29.34 -2.29 7.51
N GLN A 44 30.62 -2.01 7.73
CA GLN A 44 31.33 -2.24 9.00
C GLN A 44 31.49 -0.96 9.83
N GLY A 45 30.90 0.16 9.40
CA GLY A 45 31.02 1.45 10.08
C GLY A 45 32.36 2.16 9.86
N ARG A 46 33.16 1.71 8.88
CA ARG A 46 34.45 2.34 8.59
C ARG A 46 34.25 3.46 7.59
N LYS A 47 35.04 4.53 7.75
CA LYS A 47 35.09 5.62 6.78
C LYS A 47 35.39 5.08 5.39
N MET A 48 34.58 5.49 4.42
CA MET A 48 34.79 5.11 3.02
C MET A 48 36.08 5.73 2.48
N SER A 49 36.90 4.93 1.80
CA SER A 49 38.08 5.43 1.10
C SER A 49 38.35 4.66 -0.20
N LYS A 50 38.89 5.36 -1.21
CA LYS A 50 39.24 4.74 -2.49
C LYS A 50 40.30 3.64 -2.34
N SER A 51 41.23 3.77 -1.38
CA SER A 51 42.27 2.77 -1.13
C SER A 51 41.75 1.49 -0.48
N LEU A 52 40.67 1.56 0.29
CA LEU A 52 40.04 0.39 0.90
C LEU A 52 39.01 -0.30 -0.02
N GLY A 53 38.65 0.33 -1.15
CA GLY A 53 37.65 -0.20 -2.08
C GLY A 53 36.26 -0.38 -1.47
N ASN A 54 36.00 0.23 -0.31
CA ASN A 54 34.76 0.10 0.47
C ASN A 54 33.80 1.28 0.26
N GLY A 55 34.10 2.14 -0.71
CA GLY A 55 33.33 3.35 -0.98
C GLY A 55 32.17 3.11 -1.93
N ILE A 56 31.07 3.81 -1.67
CA ILE A 56 29.99 4.03 -2.63
C ILE A 56 30.30 5.31 -3.40
N ASP A 57 30.48 5.20 -4.72
CA ASP A 57 30.55 6.36 -5.60
C ASP A 57 29.14 6.71 -6.11
N PRO A 58 28.59 7.88 -5.78
CA PRO A 58 27.24 8.26 -6.21
C PRO A 58 27.04 8.27 -7.72
N GLN A 59 28.06 8.59 -8.52
CA GLN A 59 27.92 8.61 -9.97
C GLN A 59 27.93 7.21 -10.58
N GLU A 60 28.72 6.30 -10.01
CA GLU A 60 28.66 4.90 -10.44
C GLU A 60 27.32 4.25 -10.09
N ILE A 61 26.75 4.56 -8.91
CA ILE A 61 25.39 4.10 -8.59
C ILE A 61 24.36 4.73 -9.51
N ASN A 62 24.43 6.04 -9.75
CA ASN A 62 23.50 6.73 -10.63
C ASN A 62 23.48 6.11 -12.04
N LYS A 63 24.66 5.79 -12.61
CA LYS A 63 24.75 5.10 -13.90
C LYS A 63 24.16 3.69 -13.88
N LYS A 64 24.34 2.94 -12.80
CA LYS A 64 23.92 1.53 -12.70
C LYS A 64 22.45 1.35 -12.31
N LEU A 65 21.98 2.13 -11.34
CA LEU A 65 20.70 1.94 -10.66
C LEU A 65 19.76 3.17 -10.77
N GLY A 66 20.30 4.32 -11.20
CA GLY A 66 19.57 5.59 -11.28
C GLY A 66 19.64 6.42 -9.99
N ALA A 67 19.55 7.74 -10.15
CA ALA A 67 19.61 8.71 -9.03
C ALA A 67 18.54 8.45 -7.97
N GLU A 68 17.38 7.92 -8.37
CA GLU A 68 16.27 7.61 -7.47
C GLU A 68 16.67 6.62 -6.36
N ILE A 69 17.51 5.63 -6.68
CA ILE A 69 17.92 4.61 -5.70
C ILE A 69 18.82 5.22 -4.62
N ILE A 70 19.64 6.21 -4.96
CA ILE A 70 20.45 6.95 -3.99
C ILE A 70 19.54 7.78 -3.08
N ARG A 71 18.54 8.47 -3.64
CA ARG A 71 17.57 9.25 -2.86
C ARG A 71 16.80 8.37 -1.88
N LEU A 72 16.32 7.21 -2.35
CA LEU A 72 15.62 6.26 -1.50
C LEU A 72 16.52 5.69 -0.40
N TRP A 73 17.77 5.36 -0.70
CA TRP A 73 18.72 4.87 0.32
C TRP A 73 18.97 5.92 1.41
N VAL A 74 19.20 7.19 1.02
CA VAL A 74 19.37 8.28 1.99
C VAL A 74 18.10 8.46 2.81
N ALA A 75 16.93 8.51 2.17
CA ALA A 75 15.66 8.67 2.88
C ALA A 75 15.33 7.49 3.79
N ALA A 76 15.74 6.27 3.44
CA ALA A 76 15.53 5.06 4.23
C ALA A 76 16.49 4.92 5.42
N SER A 77 17.51 5.77 5.50
CA SER A 77 18.54 5.70 6.53
C SER A 77 18.24 6.66 7.68
N ASP A 78 18.45 6.22 8.92
CA ASP A 78 18.46 7.12 10.06
C ASP A 78 19.74 7.97 9.99
N TYR A 79 19.59 9.19 9.51
CA TYR A 79 20.69 10.12 9.32
C TYR A 79 21.25 10.69 10.64
N SER A 80 20.58 10.48 11.79
CA SER A 80 21.08 10.96 13.08
C SER A 80 22.38 10.25 13.49
N GLY A 81 22.57 9.02 12.99
CA GLY A 81 23.83 8.28 13.01
C GLY A 81 24.54 8.28 11.66
N ASP A 82 25.63 7.53 11.59
CA ASP A 82 26.34 7.29 10.33
C ASP A 82 25.50 6.44 9.38
N ILE A 83 25.52 6.80 8.10
CA ILE A 83 24.73 6.19 7.04
C ILE A 83 25.56 5.08 6.41
N ALA A 84 25.25 3.83 6.76
CA ALA A 84 25.91 2.66 6.20
C ALA A 84 25.48 2.40 4.76
N GLY A 85 26.44 2.01 3.92
CA GLY A 85 26.17 1.63 2.55
C GLY A 85 27.15 0.60 2.01
N ASP A 86 26.60 -0.43 1.38
CA ASP A 86 27.30 -1.39 0.53
C ASP A 86 26.36 -1.92 -0.56
N GLU A 87 26.85 -2.80 -1.43
CA GLU A 87 26.03 -3.37 -2.51
C GLU A 87 24.81 -4.16 -2.00
N LYS A 88 24.90 -4.79 -0.83
CA LYS A 88 23.79 -5.57 -0.25
C LYS A 88 22.68 -4.65 0.27
N ILE A 89 23.05 -3.54 0.91
CA ILE A 89 22.12 -2.50 1.36
C ILE A 89 21.42 -1.90 0.14
N LEU A 90 22.16 -1.54 -0.90
CA LEU A 90 21.58 -1.00 -2.13
C LEU A 90 20.65 -1.99 -2.83
N ALA A 91 20.98 -3.29 -2.83
CA ALA A 91 20.09 -4.32 -3.37
C ALA A 91 18.74 -4.36 -2.61
N ARG A 92 18.75 -4.25 -1.27
CA ARG A 92 17.52 -4.17 -0.46
C ARG A 92 16.71 -2.91 -0.78
N VAL A 93 17.38 -1.77 -0.99
CA VAL A 93 16.74 -0.52 -1.41
C VAL A 93 16.08 -0.67 -2.78
N VAL A 94 16.73 -1.37 -3.73
CA VAL A 94 16.16 -1.69 -5.05
C VAL A 94 14.90 -2.56 -4.92
N ASP A 95 14.90 -3.54 -4.02
CA ASP A 95 13.73 -4.39 -3.79
C ASP A 95 12.56 -3.63 -3.17
N ALA A 96 12.83 -2.73 -2.22
CA ALA A 96 11.84 -1.80 -1.68
C ALA A 96 11.25 -0.89 -2.78
N TYR A 97 12.12 -0.30 -3.61
CA TYR A 97 11.72 0.50 -4.76
C TYR A 97 10.81 -0.28 -5.72
N ARG A 98 11.21 -1.51 -6.11
CA ARG A 98 10.41 -2.37 -7.00
C ARG A 98 9.03 -2.63 -6.42
N ARG A 99 8.93 -2.83 -5.10
CA ARG A 99 7.65 -3.06 -4.43
C ARG A 99 6.74 -1.84 -4.55
N ILE A 100 7.24 -0.65 -4.19
CA ILE A 100 6.51 0.61 -4.31
C ILE A 100 6.08 0.85 -5.77
N ARG A 101 7.00 0.67 -6.74
CA ARG A 101 6.71 0.88 -8.17
C ARG A 101 5.69 -0.12 -8.72
N ASN A 102 5.74 -1.39 -8.30
CA ASN A 102 4.76 -2.39 -8.73
C ASN A 102 3.36 -2.10 -8.19
N THR A 103 3.26 -1.66 -6.93
CA THR A 103 1.98 -1.20 -6.34
C THR A 103 1.45 0.00 -7.12
N LEU A 104 2.28 1.02 -7.35
CA LEU A 104 1.90 2.19 -8.16
C LEU A 104 1.43 1.79 -9.57
N ARG A 105 2.13 0.87 -10.23
CA ARG A 105 1.71 0.35 -11.56
C ARG A 105 0.33 -0.30 -11.50
N PHE A 106 0.04 -1.10 -10.47
CA PHE A 106 -1.27 -1.72 -10.30
C PHE A 106 -2.37 -0.68 -10.12
N LEU A 107 -2.12 0.32 -9.26
CA LEU A 107 -3.05 1.41 -9.02
C LEU A 107 -3.38 2.15 -10.33
N LEU A 108 -2.35 2.59 -11.07
CA LEU A 108 -2.50 3.31 -12.34
C LEU A 108 -3.22 2.48 -13.41
N ALA A 109 -2.88 1.20 -13.55
CA ALA A 109 -3.51 0.33 -14.55
C ALA A 109 -5.01 0.17 -14.31
N ASN A 110 -5.43 0.07 -13.04
CA ASN A 110 -6.82 -0.18 -12.66
C ASN A 110 -7.70 1.08 -12.65
N VAL A 111 -7.14 2.25 -12.94
CA VAL A 111 -7.88 3.51 -13.13
C VAL A 111 -7.74 4.07 -14.55
N SER A 112 -7.21 3.29 -15.48
CA SER A 112 -6.96 3.73 -16.87
C SER A 112 -8.23 4.07 -17.66
N ASP A 113 -9.39 3.51 -17.29
CA ASP A 113 -10.71 3.78 -17.89
C ASP A 113 -11.67 4.53 -16.93
N PHE A 114 -11.10 5.20 -15.93
CA PHE A 114 -11.84 5.95 -14.92
C PHE A 114 -11.74 7.45 -15.20
N ASP A 115 -12.88 8.09 -15.41
CA ASP A 115 -12.97 9.56 -15.48
C ASP A 115 -13.47 10.10 -14.13
N PRO A 116 -12.61 10.78 -13.34
CA PRO A 116 -13.01 11.34 -12.05
C PRO A 116 -14.13 12.39 -12.14
N ALA A 117 -14.40 12.98 -13.32
CA ALA A 117 -15.50 13.93 -13.47
C ALA A 117 -16.88 13.25 -13.52
N THR A 118 -16.94 11.99 -13.96
CA THR A 118 -18.23 11.30 -14.21
C THR A 118 -18.38 9.98 -13.46
N ASP A 119 -17.27 9.35 -13.08
CA ASP A 119 -17.26 8.00 -12.51
C ASP A 119 -17.04 7.99 -10.99
N THR A 120 -16.68 9.12 -10.38
CA THR A 120 -16.47 9.21 -8.92
C THR A 120 -17.75 8.90 -8.15
N VAL A 121 -17.63 7.99 -7.19
CA VAL A 121 -18.71 7.60 -6.28
C VAL A 121 -18.60 8.41 -4.98
N PRO A 122 -19.68 9.05 -4.49
CA PRO A 122 -19.69 9.71 -3.19
C PRO A 122 -19.31 8.75 -2.05
N PHE A 123 -18.58 9.24 -1.05
CA PHE A 123 -18.01 8.41 0.01
C PHE A 123 -19.03 7.55 0.76
N ASP A 124 -20.22 8.07 1.00
CA ASP A 124 -21.33 7.39 1.68
C ASP A 124 -22.01 6.31 0.82
N GLN A 125 -21.80 6.35 -0.51
CA GLN A 125 -22.30 5.39 -1.48
C GLN A 125 -21.24 4.36 -1.91
N MET A 126 -19.99 4.55 -1.47
CA MET A 126 -18.92 3.59 -1.69
C MET A 126 -19.14 2.32 -0.86
N LEU A 127 -18.68 1.18 -1.39
CA LEU A 127 -18.64 -0.08 -0.66
C LEU A 127 -17.76 0.06 0.58
N GLU A 128 -18.13 -0.65 1.64
CA GLU A 128 -17.50 -0.49 2.95
C GLU A 128 -15.97 -0.69 2.91
N ILE A 129 -15.48 -1.71 2.19
CA ILE A 129 -14.03 -1.98 2.07
C ILE A 129 -13.26 -0.80 1.45
N ASP A 130 -13.90 -0.03 0.55
CA ASP A 130 -13.27 1.10 -0.13
C ASP A 130 -13.24 2.33 0.77
N ARG A 131 -14.31 2.53 1.54
CA ARG A 131 -14.35 3.53 2.61
C ARG A 131 -13.29 3.23 3.66
N TYR A 132 -13.11 1.96 4.02
CA TYR A 132 -12.01 1.52 4.89
C TYR A 132 -10.65 1.85 4.29
N ALA A 133 -10.42 1.52 3.02
CA ALA A 133 -9.14 1.78 2.36
C ALA A 133 -8.79 3.28 2.34
N LEU A 134 -9.77 4.15 2.09
CA LEU A 134 -9.62 5.60 2.18
C LEU A 134 -9.38 6.09 3.61
N THR A 135 -10.08 5.52 4.59
CA THR A 135 -9.89 5.84 6.02
C THR A 135 -8.48 5.48 6.46
N ARG A 136 -7.99 4.30 6.08
CA ARG A 136 -6.61 3.87 6.36
C ARG A 136 -5.58 4.73 5.63
N ALA A 137 -5.86 5.16 4.40
CA ALA A 137 -5.02 6.11 3.67
C ALA A 137 -4.94 7.49 4.35
N ALA A 138 -6.06 7.98 4.90
CA ALA A 138 -6.11 9.23 5.66
C ALA A 138 -5.28 9.14 6.96
N GLU A 139 -5.43 8.05 7.72
CA GLU A 139 -4.60 7.77 8.90
C GLU A 139 -3.11 7.71 8.53
N PHE A 140 -2.77 6.95 7.48
CA PHE A 140 -1.40 6.82 7.02
C PHE A 140 -0.81 8.18 6.56
N GLN A 141 -1.60 9.02 5.87
CA GLN A 141 -1.16 10.37 5.52
C GLN A 141 -0.84 11.20 6.77
N ALA A 142 -1.67 11.14 7.81
CA ALA A 142 -1.42 11.87 9.04
C ALA A 142 -0.10 11.44 9.69
N GLU A 143 0.19 10.14 9.72
CA GLU A 143 1.48 9.60 10.17
C GLU A 143 2.65 10.13 9.33
N VAL A 144 2.54 10.09 7.99
CA VAL A 144 3.58 10.58 7.07
C VAL A 144 3.88 12.06 7.30
N LEU A 145 2.83 12.89 7.39
CA LEU A 145 2.98 14.33 7.59
C LEU A 145 3.56 14.67 8.98
N ALA A 146 3.23 13.88 10.00
CA ALA A 146 3.81 14.05 11.33
C ALA A 146 5.33 13.83 11.31
N HIS A 147 5.80 12.77 10.64
CA HIS A 147 7.23 12.51 10.48
C HIS A 147 7.94 13.57 9.64
N TYR A 148 7.36 14.00 8.52
CA TYR A 148 7.94 15.09 7.72
C TYR A 148 8.07 16.42 8.47
N LYS A 149 7.13 16.72 9.38
CA LYS A 149 7.19 17.94 10.20
C LYS A 149 8.41 17.98 11.12
N VAL A 150 8.95 16.82 11.49
CA VAL A 150 10.13 16.68 12.36
C VAL A 150 11.36 16.15 11.61
N TYR A 151 11.33 16.22 10.27
CA TYR A 151 12.42 15.78 9.39
C TYR A 151 12.73 14.28 9.42
N GLU A 152 11.83 13.43 9.91
CA GLU A 152 12.05 11.98 9.94
C GLU A 152 11.64 11.33 8.62
N PHE A 153 12.60 11.00 7.76
CA PHE A 153 12.31 10.40 6.45
C PHE A 153 12.28 8.87 6.47
N HIS A 154 13.15 8.24 7.28
CA HIS A 154 13.27 6.79 7.32
C HIS A 154 12.00 6.07 7.80
N PRO A 155 11.22 6.59 8.78
CA PRO A 155 9.97 5.95 9.16
C PRO A 155 8.94 6.04 8.02
N VAL A 156 8.92 7.14 7.28
CA VAL A 156 8.02 7.33 6.13
C VAL A 156 8.31 6.28 5.05
N VAL A 157 9.58 6.06 4.72
CA VAL A 157 9.97 5.05 3.72
C VAL A 157 9.58 3.65 4.16
N ALA A 158 9.90 3.27 5.41
CA ALA A 158 9.57 1.97 5.96
C ALA A 158 8.05 1.74 6.01
N LYS A 159 7.29 2.73 6.49
CA LYS A 159 5.82 2.65 6.56
C LYS A 159 5.18 2.64 5.17
N LEU A 160 5.69 3.39 4.19
CA LEU A 160 5.18 3.34 2.82
C LEU A 160 5.42 1.97 2.19
N GLN A 161 6.60 1.37 2.41
CA GLN A 161 6.88 0.02 1.94
C GLN A 161 5.90 -1.00 2.56
N LEU A 162 5.65 -0.91 3.87
CA LEU A 162 4.70 -1.76 4.57
C LEU A 162 3.26 -1.54 4.09
N TYR A 163 2.85 -0.28 3.91
CA TYR A 163 1.53 0.06 3.37
C TYR A 163 1.33 -0.52 1.96
N CYS A 164 2.34 -0.45 1.10
CA CYS A 164 2.31 -1.06 -0.22
C CYS A 164 2.22 -2.59 -0.16
N SER A 165 2.89 -3.23 0.80
CA SER A 165 2.97 -4.69 0.89
C SER A 165 1.79 -5.33 1.59
N GLU A 166 1.40 -4.81 2.74
CA GLU A 166 0.41 -5.43 3.63
C GLU A 166 -0.99 -4.84 3.43
N ASP A 167 -1.13 -3.52 3.55
CA ASP A 167 -2.45 -2.87 3.48
C ASP A 167 -3.02 -2.92 2.06
N LEU A 168 -2.20 -2.56 1.07
CA LEU A 168 -2.58 -2.60 -0.34
C LEU A 168 -2.38 -4.01 -0.93
N GLY A 169 -1.14 -4.47 -1.04
CA GLY A 169 -0.82 -5.70 -1.79
C GLY A 169 -1.40 -6.98 -1.19
N GLY A 170 -1.20 -7.21 0.11
CA GLY A 170 -1.58 -8.43 0.83
C GLY A 170 -3.05 -8.49 1.26
N PHE A 171 -3.77 -7.38 1.10
CA PHE A 171 -5.17 -7.27 1.48
C PHE A 171 -6.01 -6.57 0.41
N TYR A 172 -6.04 -5.25 0.39
CA TYR A 172 -7.05 -4.50 -0.36
C TYR A 172 -7.02 -4.80 -1.87
N LEU A 173 -5.86 -4.63 -2.51
CA LEU A 173 -5.72 -4.85 -3.95
C LEU A 173 -5.90 -6.31 -4.34
N ASP A 174 -5.60 -7.27 -3.45
CA ASP A 174 -5.81 -8.69 -3.72
C ASP A 174 -7.30 -9.06 -3.70
N VAL A 175 -8.05 -8.54 -2.73
CA VAL A 175 -9.51 -8.66 -2.67
C VAL A 175 -10.16 -8.00 -3.89
N LEU A 176 -9.69 -6.81 -4.28
CA LEU A 176 -10.29 -6.04 -5.38
C LEU A 176 -10.16 -6.70 -6.76
N LYS A 177 -9.15 -7.56 -6.99
CA LYS A 177 -8.94 -8.20 -8.31
C LYS A 177 -10.21 -8.89 -8.82
N ASP A 178 -10.94 -9.57 -7.94
CA ASP A 178 -12.16 -10.27 -8.33
C ASP A 178 -13.16 -9.29 -8.96
N ARG A 179 -13.49 -8.19 -8.27
CA ARG A 179 -14.51 -7.28 -8.79
C ARG A 179 -14.00 -6.34 -9.88
N LEU A 180 -12.73 -5.89 -9.82
CA LEU A 180 -12.13 -5.05 -10.87
C LEU A 180 -12.11 -5.75 -12.23
N TYR A 181 -11.91 -7.07 -12.24
CA TYR A 181 -11.77 -7.85 -13.47
C TYR A 181 -13.06 -8.55 -13.90
N THR A 182 -13.99 -8.81 -12.98
CA THR A 182 -15.16 -9.64 -13.29
C THR A 182 -16.48 -8.88 -13.35
N THR A 183 -16.61 -7.71 -12.73
CA THR A 183 -17.85 -6.91 -12.79
C THR A 183 -17.92 -6.06 -14.06
N ALA A 184 -19.12 -5.54 -14.38
CA ALA A 184 -19.30 -4.68 -15.54
C ALA A 184 -18.53 -3.34 -15.38
N PRO A 185 -18.00 -2.76 -16.48
CA PRO A 185 -17.12 -1.58 -16.43
C PRO A 185 -17.69 -0.38 -15.65
N LYS A 186 -19.01 -0.15 -15.75
CA LYS A 186 -19.72 0.97 -15.11
C LYS A 186 -20.51 0.57 -13.85
N SER A 187 -20.30 -0.64 -13.33
CA SER A 187 -20.98 -1.08 -12.11
C SER A 187 -20.55 -0.24 -10.90
N LEU A 188 -21.45 -0.04 -9.93
CA LEU A 188 -21.15 0.66 -8.68
C LEU A 188 -19.97 -0.01 -7.96
N ALA A 189 -19.94 -1.34 -7.91
CA ALA A 189 -18.87 -2.12 -7.29
C ALA A 189 -17.48 -1.76 -7.86
N ARG A 190 -17.38 -1.65 -9.20
CA ARG A 190 -16.12 -1.28 -9.86
C ARG A 190 -15.79 0.21 -9.68
N ARG A 191 -16.77 1.10 -9.85
CA ARG A 191 -16.54 2.55 -9.74
C ARG A 191 -16.22 2.99 -8.31
N SER A 192 -16.76 2.32 -7.31
CA SER A 192 -16.37 2.49 -5.90
C SER A 192 -14.90 2.13 -5.69
N ALA A 193 -14.45 0.98 -6.23
CA ALA A 193 -13.04 0.57 -6.21
C ALA A 193 -12.14 1.62 -6.84
N GLN A 194 -12.47 2.04 -8.07
CA GLN A 194 -11.66 2.97 -8.83
C GLN A 194 -11.62 4.36 -8.20
N THR A 195 -12.70 4.78 -7.55
CA THR A 195 -12.72 6.02 -6.76
C THR A 195 -11.69 5.98 -5.64
N ALA A 196 -11.64 4.88 -4.86
CA ALA A 196 -10.65 4.71 -3.81
C ALA A 196 -9.22 4.61 -4.38
N LEU A 197 -9.01 3.80 -5.42
CA LEU A 197 -7.70 3.66 -6.07
C LEU A 197 -7.19 5.00 -6.62
N TYR A 198 -8.06 5.80 -7.24
CA TYR A 198 -7.71 7.11 -7.77
C TYR A 198 -7.23 8.07 -6.66
N GLN A 199 -7.98 8.16 -5.55
CA GLN A 199 -7.61 9.01 -4.42
C GLN A 199 -6.32 8.52 -3.73
N ILE A 200 -6.18 7.20 -3.50
CA ILE A 200 -4.98 6.60 -2.91
C ILE A 200 -3.76 6.85 -3.82
N THR A 201 -3.92 6.76 -5.13
CA THR A 201 -2.83 7.04 -6.09
C THR A 201 -2.36 8.49 -5.98
N HIS A 202 -3.30 9.45 -5.96
CA HIS A 202 -2.97 10.86 -5.79
C HIS A 202 -2.26 11.15 -4.47
N ALA A 203 -2.67 10.50 -3.39
CA ALA A 203 -2.04 10.67 -2.08
C ALA A 203 -0.65 10.03 -2.05
N MET A 204 -0.53 8.78 -2.51
CA MET A 204 0.73 8.03 -2.57
C MET A 204 1.79 8.75 -3.38
N LEU A 205 1.45 9.29 -4.55
CA LEU A 205 2.38 10.06 -5.36
C LEU A 205 2.94 11.28 -4.61
N ARG A 206 2.10 11.98 -3.83
CA ARG A 206 2.52 13.14 -3.02
C ARG A 206 3.34 12.73 -1.80
N TRP A 207 2.99 11.62 -1.14
CA TRP A 207 3.80 11.09 -0.04
C TRP A 207 5.19 10.69 -0.50
N MET A 208 5.33 10.09 -1.68
CA MET A 208 6.62 9.61 -2.16
C MET A 208 7.45 10.67 -2.88
N ALA A 209 6.84 11.73 -3.44
CA ALA A 209 7.54 12.77 -4.22
C ALA A 209 8.80 13.36 -3.57
N PRO A 210 8.88 13.58 -2.24
CA PRO A 210 10.10 14.10 -1.61
C PRO A 210 11.33 13.20 -1.77
N PHE A 211 11.16 11.87 -1.82
CA PHE A 211 12.28 10.91 -1.87
C PHE A 211 12.28 9.97 -3.09
N LEU A 212 11.15 9.84 -3.79
CA LEU A 212 10.99 9.13 -5.07
C LEU A 212 10.55 10.11 -6.17
N SER A 213 11.34 11.17 -6.35
CA SER A 213 10.98 12.35 -7.11
C SER A 213 10.79 12.07 -8.60
N PHE A 214 11.71 11.31 -9.21
CA PHE A 214 11.63 11.01 -10.64
C PHE A 214 10.46 10.10 -10.97
N THR A 215 10.20 9.11 -10.11
CA THR A 215 9.11 8.16 -10.23
C THR A 215 7.76 8.83 -10.04
N ALA A 216 7.65 9.72 -9.04
CA ALA A 216 6.44 10.49 -8.81
C ALA A 216 6.12 11.40 -9.99
N GLU A 217 7.12 12.12 -10.51
CA GLU A 217 6.99 12.99 -11.68
C GLU A 217 6.67 12.21 -12.97
N GLU A 218 7.31 11.06 -13.18
CA GLU A 218 7.02 10.16 -14.31
C GLU A 218 5.54 9.75 -14.32
N ALA A 219 5.03 9.29 -13.18
CA ALA A 219 3.62 8.91 -13.04
C ALA A 219 2.69 10.12 -13.10
N TRP A 220 3.11 11.29 -12.61
CA TRP A 220 2.30 12.50 -12.65
C TRP A 220 1.98 12.95 -14.07
N LYS A 221 2.91 12.79 -15.01
CA LYS A 221 2.68 13.15 -16.43
C LYS A 221 1.50 12.43 -17.08
N VAL A 222 1.11 11.26 -16.57
CA VAL A 222 -0.03 10.49 -17.10
C VAL A 222 -1.26 10.52 -16.21
N PHE A 223 -1.12 10.92 -14.94
CA PHE A 223 -2.19 10.81 -13.94
C PHE A 223 -2.61 12.16 -13.34
N GLY A 224 -1.67 13.09 -13.22
CA GLY A 224 -1.87 14.44 -12.71
C GLY A 224 -2.53 15.37 -13.71
N LYS A 225 -2.98 16.53 -13.22
CA LYS A 225 -3.59 17.59 -14.04
C LYS A 225 -2.72 18.82 -14.21
N SER A 226 -1.81 19.07 -13.26
CA SER A 226 -0.85 20.17 -13.30
C SER A 226 0.45 19.76 -14.00
N ASP A 227 1.27 20.75 -14.33
CA ASP A 227 2.53 20.55 -15.08
C ASP A 227 3.52 19.62 -14.37
N SER A 228 3.54 19.63 -13.04
CA SER A 228 4.45 18.81 -12.24
C SER A 228 3.89 18.56 -10.84
N ILE A 229 4.19 17.39 -10.28
CA ILE A 229 3.78 17.06 -8.91
C ILE A 229 4.44 17.98 -7.88
N PHE A 230 5.58 18.59 -8.20
CA PHE A 230 6.28 19.49 -7.28
C PHE A 230 5.60 20.86 -7.12
N LEU A 231 4.53 21.11 -7.88
CA LEU A 231 3.66 22.28 -7.72
C LEU A 231 2.41 21.98 -6.88
N GLU A 232 2.25 20.73 -6.45
CA GLU A 232 1.07 20.27 -5.70
C GLU A 232 1.31 20.26 -4.20
N THR A 233 0.21 20.37 -3.45
CA THR A 233 0.18 20.19 -2.00
C THR A 233 -0.42 18.84 -1.63
N TYR A 234 -0.19 18.39 -0.40
CA TYR A 234 -0.93 17.26 0.17
C TYR A 234 -2.43 17.54 0.17
N GLY A 235 -3.21 16.62 -0.42
CA GLY A 235 -4.67 16.75 -0.49
C GLY A 235 -5.35 16.18 0.76
N SER A 236 -6.60 16.56 1.00
CA SER A 236 -7.45 15.90 2.00
C SER A 236 -7.93 14.55 1.49
N ILE A 237 -7.89 13.53 2.34
CA ILE A 237 -8.49 12.22 2.08
C ILE A 237 -9.68 12.08 3.03
N THR A 238 -10.85 11.74 2.49
CA THR A 238 -12.04 11.55 3.32
C THR A 238 -11.91 10.21 4.05
N GLY A 239 -11.88 10.26 5.38
CA GLY A 239 -11.99 9.08 6.23
C GLY A 239 -13.41 8.89 6.75
N ALA A 240 -13.74 7.66 7.14
CA ALA A 240 -15.00 7.33 7.81
C ALA A 240 -14.95 7.68 9.31
N ASP A 241 -16.12 7.55 9.94
CA ASP A 241 -16.34 7.77 11.37
C ASP A 241 -15.58 6.77 12.27
N GLU A 242 -15.66 7.02 13.58
CA GLU A 242 -15.03 6.22 14.63
C GLU A 242 -15.38 4.71 14.52
N GLY A 243 -14.37 3.85 14.73
CA GLY A 243 -14.55 2.40 14.82
C GLY A 243 -14.35 1.61 13.53
N MET A 244 -14.35 2.23 12.33
CA MET A 244 -14.12 1.50 11.07
C MET A 244 -12.74 0.83 11.04
N LEU A 245 -11.68 1.54 11.43
CA LEU A 245 -10.33 0.98 11.48
C LEU A 245 -10.24 -0.20 12.46
N ALA A 246 -10.87 -0.10 13.63
CA ALA A 246 -10.89 -1.16 14.63
C ALA A 246 -11.63 -2.42 14.11
N LYS A 247 -12.80 -2.23 13.50
CA LYS A 247 -13.57 -3.31 12.84
C LYS A 247 -12.70 -4.04 11.82
N TRP A 248 -12.09 -3.32 10.90
CA TRP A 248 -11.32 -3.92 9.82
C TRP A 248 -9.97 -4.48 10.27
N SER A 249 -9.35 -3.92 11.31
CA SER A 249 -8.21 -4.55 11.98
C SER A 249 -8.59 -5.95 12.46
N ARG A 250 -9.72 -6.07 13.17
CA ARG A 250 -10.18 -7.36 13.68
C ARG A 250 -10.55 -8.34 12.56
N LEU A 251 -11.20 -7.88 11.49
CA LEU A 251 -11.50 -8.71 10.32
C LEU A 251 -10.22 -9.25 9.65
N ARG A 252 -9.17 -8.43 9.57
CA ARG A 252 -7.87 -8.85 9.02
C ARG A 252 -7.16 -9.87 9.91
N GLU A 253 -7.19 -9.70 11.23
CA GLU A 253 -6.64 -10.71 12.16
C GLU A 253 -7.32 -12.07 11.99
N ILE A 254 -8.65 -12.09 11.86
CA ILE A 254 -9.41 -13.33 11.61
C ILE A 254 -9.07 -13.91 10.24
N ARG A 255 -8.93 -13.07 9.21
CA ARG A 255 -8.49 -13.50 7.87
C ARG A 255 -7.11 -14.14 7.91
N ASP A 256 -6.17 -13.61 8.67
CA ASP A 256 -4.83 -14.17 8.79
C ASP A 256 -4.86 -15.56 9.45
N ALA A 257 -5.73 -15.74 10.45
CA ALA A 257 -5.97 -17.05 11.04
C ALA A 257 -6.57 -18.04 10.01
N VAL A 258 -7.50 -17.60 9.16
CA VAL A 258 -8.07 -18.44 8.09
C VAL A 258 -7.01 -18.80 7.03
N ASN A 259 -6.18 -17.83 6.64
CA ASN A 259 -5.09 -18.06 5.69
C ASN A 259 -4.09 -19.10 6.19
N LYS A 260 -3.85 -19.18 7.51
CA LYS A 260 -2.98 -20.20 8.11
C LYS A 260 -3.54 -21.62 7.94
N GLU A 261 -4.85 -21.81 8.07
CA GLU A 261 -5.49 -23.10 7.84
C GLU A 261 -5.44 -23.48 6.34
N ILE A 262 -5.67 -22.51 5.45
CA ILE A 262 -5.54 -22.72 4.00
C ILE A 262 -4.10 -23.06 3.61
N GLU A 263 -3.10 -22.41 4.22
CA GLU A 263 -1.69 -22.70 3.97
C GLU A 263 -1.33 -24.13 4.41
N SER A 264 -1.96 -24.65 5.46
CA SER A 264 -1.79 -26.05 5.89
C SER A 264 -2.29 -27.02 4.82
N LEU A 265 -3.43 -26.73 4.17
CA LEU A 265 -3.91 -27.50 3.02
C LEU A 265 -2.98 -27.38 1.80
N ARG A 266 -2.41 -26.20 1.57
CA ARG A 266 -1.47 -25.92 0.46
C ARG A 266 -0.18 -26.71 0.64
N ALA A 267 0.39 -26.70 1.85
CA ALA A 267 1.58 -27.48 2.20
C ALA A 267 1.35 -29.00 2.05
N ALA A 268 0.11 -29.47 2.28
CA ALA A 268 -0.29 -30.85 2.03
C ALA A 268 -0.62 -31.16 0.55
N GLY A 269 -0.48 -30.18 -0.35
CA GLY A 269 -0.75 -30.34 -1.80
C GLY A 269 -2.23 -30.47 -2.16
N GLN A 270 -3.15 -30.16 -1.24
CA GLN A 270 -4.59 -30.33 -1.45
C GLN A 270 -5.23 -29.14 -2.18
N VAL A 271 -4.64 -27.95 -2.05
CA VAL A 271 -5.10 -26.73 -2.73
C VAL A 271 -3.91 -25.95 -3.31
N GLY A 272 -4.09 -25.36 -4.49
CA GLY A 272 -3.12 -24.46 -5.12
C GLY A 272 -3.37 -22.97 -4.85
N SER A 273 -4.63 -22.57 -4.66
CA SER A 273 -5.02 -21.18 -4.36
C SER A 273 -6.12 -21.13 -3.29
N SER A 274 -6.26 -20.00 -2.60
CA SER A 274 -7.28 -19.84 -1.54
C SER A 274 -8.72 -19.99 -2.05
N LEU A 275 -8.98 -19.66 -3.31
CA LEU A 275 -10.28 -19.89 -3.96
C LEU A 275 -10.64 -21.39 -4.05
N GLN A 276 -9.69 -22.31 -3.92
CA GLN A 276 -9.99 -23.75 -3.90
C GLN A 276 -10.45 -24.24 -2.52
N ALA A 277 -10.40 -23.40 -1.49
CA ALA A 277 -10.84 -23.74 -0.15
C ALA A 277 -12.26 -23.27 0.12
N ASN A 278 -13.04 -24.16 0.75
CA ASN A 278 -14.29 -23.83 1.41
C ASN A 278 -14.01 -23.75 2.92
N VAL A 279 -14.47 -22.66 3.55
CA VAL A 279 -14.19 -22.37 4.95
C VAL A 279 -15.48 -22.44 5.77
N VAL A 280 -15.42 -23.09 6.94
CA VAL A 280 -16.40 -22.93 8.01
C VAL A 280 -15.73 -22.15 9.12
N LEU A 281 -16.32 -21.01 9.47
CA LEU A 281 -15.81 -20.06 10.44
C LEU A 281 -16.81 -19.95 11.59
N THR A 282 -16.47 -20.54 12.73
CA THR A 282 -17.24 -20.37 13.97
C THR A 282 -16.66 -19.20 14.75
N ALA A 283 -17.49 -18.28 15.23
CA ALA A 283 -17.04 -17.10 15.95
C ALA A 283 -17.88 -16.81 17.20
N ALA A 284 -17.25 -16.20 18.20
CA ALA A 284 -17.93 -15.65 19.38
C ALA A 284 -18.82 -14.46 19.00
N PRO A 285 -19.82 -14.06 19.83
CA PRO A 285 -20.84 -13.08 19.44
C PRO A 285 -20.32 -11.76 18.86
N GLU A 286 -19.24 -11.21 19.42
CA GLU A 286 -18.64 -9.95 18.94
C GLU A 286 -18.03 -10.10 17.54
N ASP A 287 -17.13 -11.07 17.36
CA ASP A 287 -16.51 -11.36 16.06
C ASP A 287 -17.56 -11.79 15.01
N HIS A 288 -18.55 -12.59 15.42
CA HIS A 288 -19.64 -13.01 14.55
C HIS A 288 -20.44 -11.81 14.04
N ALA A 289 -20.74 -10.82 14.89
CA ALA A 289 -21.44 -9.61 14.45
C ALA A 289 -20.62 -8.83 13.40
N LEU A 290 -19.29 -8.72 13.59
CA LEU A 290 -18.41 -8.08 12.61
C LEU A 290 -18.40 -8.84 11.27
N LEU A 291 -18.25 -10.15 11.30
CA LEU A 291 -18.20 -11.00 10.10
C LEU A 291 -19.55 -11.03 9.37
N ALA A 292 -20.66 -11.19 10.11
CA ALA A 292 -22.01 -11.22 9.57
C ALA A 292 -22.40 -9.88 8.92
N SER A 293 -21.83 -8.76 9.39
CA SER A 293 -22.08 -7.44 8.80
C SER A 293 -21.59 -7.30 7.35
N LEU A 294 -20.76 -8.22 6.85
CA LEU A 294 -20.31 -8.27 5.45
C LEU A 294 -21.24 -9.08 4.55
N GLY A 295 -22.24 -9.77 5.11
CA GLY A 295 -23.19 -10.60 4.36
C GLY A 295 -22.50 -11.60 3.41
N ASP A 296 -23.05 -11.74 2.21
CA ASP A 296 -22.51 -12.64 1.17
C ASP A 296 -21.13 -12.22 0.64
N ASP A 297 -20.73 -10.96 0.89
CA ASP A 297 -19.45 -10.43 0.44
C ASP A 297 -18.28 -10.92 1.31
N LEU A 298 -18.56 -11.56 2.46
CA LEU A 298 -17.58 -12.10 3.39
C LEU A 298 -16.54 -12.99 2.67
N LYS A 299 -16.97 -13.84 1.73
CA LYS A 299 -16.06 -14.73 0.99
C LYS A 299 -15.02 -13.98 0.15
N PHE A 300 -15.33 -12.77 -0.32
CA PHE A 300 -14.41 -11.97 -1.12
C PHE A 300 -13.32 -11.36 -0.27
N VAL A 301 -13.67 -10.85 0.93
CA VAL A 301 -12.69 -10.37 1.90
C VAL A 301 -11.68 -11.47 2.28
N PHE A 302 -12.15 -12.71 2.38
CA PHE A 302 -11.33 -13.87 2.70
C PHE A 302 -10.69 -14.56 1.47
N ILE A 303 -11.02 -14.13 0.25
CA ILE A 303 -10.52 -14.70 -1.02
C ILE A 303 -10.75 -16.22 -1.07
N THR A 304 -11.97 -16.64 -0.72
CA THR A 304 -12.42 -18.04 -0.75
C THR A 304 -13.63 -18.18 -1.66
N SER A 305 -13.92 -19.40 -2.12
CA SER A 305 -15.10 -19.62 -2.96
C SER A 305 -16.39 -19.74 -2.16
N ALA A 306 -16.29 -20.29 -0.97
CA ALA A 306 -17.39 -20.38 -0.01
C ALA A 306 -16.86 -20.17 1.40
N ILE A 307 -17.60 -19.42 2.19
CA ILE A 307 -17.40 -19.28 3.62
C ILE A 307 -18.75 -19.41 4.32
N GLU A 308 -18.83 -20.30 5.30
CA GLU A 308 -19.98 -20.50 6.16
C GLU A 308 -19.66 -19.89 7.53
N LEU A 309 -20.45 -18.92 7.96
CA LEU A 309 -20.30 -18.29 9.28
C LEU A 309 -21.25 -18.97 10.27
N VAL A 310 -20.69 -19.45 11.38
CA VAL A 310 -21.42 -20.18 12.43
C VAL A 310 -21.28 -19.45 13.76
N ALA A 311 -22.38 -19.30 14.49
CA ALA A 311 -22.36 -18.76 15.85
C ALA A 311 -21.78 -19.79 16.83
N GLY A 312 -20.85 -19.36 17.69
CA GLY A 312 -20.27 -20.19 18.74
C GLY A 312 -19.73 -19.39 19.90
N ASN A 313 -18.90 -20.02 20.73
CA ASN A 313 -18.33 -19.40 21.94
C ASN A 313 -16.85 -18.99 21.78
N ALA A 314 -16.20 -19.42 20.70
CA ALA A 314 -14.80 -19.14 20.40
C ALA A 314 -14.55 -19.22 18.90
N LEU A 315 -13.44 -18.64 18.46
CA LEU A 315 -12.98 -18.74 17.07
C LEU A 315 -12.56 -20.18 16.76
N GLN A 316 -13.23 -20.82 15.80
CA GLN A 316 -12.83 -22.11 15.23
C GLN A 316 -12.88 -22.02 13.72
N ILE A 317 -11.83 -22.54 13.08
CA ILE A 317 -11.66 -22.45 11.63
C ILE A 317 -11.49 -23.86 11.10
N SER A 318 -12.29 -24.22 10.11
CA SER A 318 -12.11 -25.43 9.33
C SER A 318 -12.03 -25.04 7.85
N ALA A 319 -10.94 -25.44 7.20
CA ALA A 319 -10.78 -25.31 5.75
C ALA A 319 -10.74 -26.69 5.12
N ARG A 320 -11.41 -26.84 3.97
CA ARG A 320 -11.35 -28.06 3.15
C ARG A 320 -11.28 -27.70 1.67
N PRO A 321 -10.70 -28.56 0.81
CA PRO A 321 -10.79 -28.38 -0.64
C PRO A 321 -12.26 -28.36 -1.10
N SER A 322 -12.56 -27.48 -2.05
CA SER A 322 -13.88 -27.44 -2.69
C SER A 322 -14.06 -28.63 -3.62
N SER A 323 -15.27 -29.18 -3.62
CA SER A 323 -15.70 -30.23 -4.57
C SER A 323 -16.36 -29.67 -5.83
N ASP A 324 -16.58 -28.36 -5.89
CA ASP A 324 -17.26 -27.72 -7.00
C ASP A 324 -16.32 -27.54 -8.20
N ALA A 325 -16.89 -27.28 -9.39
CA ALA A 325 -16.11 -26.99 -10.57
C ALA A 325 -15.57 -25.54 -10.56
N LYS A 326 -14.36 -25.36 -11.08
CA LYS A 326 -13.72 -24.03 -11.23
C LYS A 326 -14.37 -23.27 -12.38
N CYS A 327 -14.83 -22.05 -12.12
CA CYS A 327 -15.20 -21.09 -13.16
C CYS A 327 -13.95 -20.57 -13.87
N GLU A 328 -13.86 -20.71 -15.20
CA GLU A 328 -12.65 -20.31 -15.96
C GLU A 328 -12.43 -18.79 -16.00
N ARG A 329 -13.46 -17.99 -15.73
CA ARG A 329 -13.39 -16.52 -15.74
C ARG A 329 -13.00 -15.90 -14.40
N CYS A 330 -13.74 -16.16 -13.33
CA CYS A 330 -13.47 -15.58 -12.01
C CYS A 330 -12.66 -16.49 -11.09
N TRP A 331 -12.40 -17.74 -11.49
CA TRP A 331 -11.65 -18.75 -10.76
C TRP A 331 -12.26 -19.20 -9.42
N HIS A 332 -13.45 -18.72 -9.06
CA HIS A 332 -14.24 -19.29 -7.99
C HIS A 332 -14.71 -20.71 -8.34
N TYR A 333 -14.78 -21.55 -7.33
CA TYR A 333 -15.30 -22.91 -7.36
C TYR A 333 -16.78 -22.83 -7.00
N ARG A 334 -17.66 -23.19 -7.92
CA ARG A 334 -19.10 -23.03 -7.73
C ARG A 334 -19.89 -24.18 -8.34
N SER A 335 -20.94 -24.58 -7.65
CA SER A 335 -21.85 -25.65 -8.07
C SER A 335 -22.68 -25.33 -9.32
N ASP A 336 -22.73 -24.07 -9.74
CA ASP A 336 -23.46 -23.60 -10.91
C ASP A 336 -22.64 -23.50 -12.20
N VAL A 337 -21.35 -23.85 -12.16
CA VAL A 337 -20.55 -23.98 -13.38
C VAL A 337 -21.09 -25.13 -14.23
N GLY A 338 -21.34 -24.87 -15.52
CA GLY A 338 -21.89 -25.85 -16.46
C GLY A 338 -23.42 -25.89 -16.54
N GLN A 339 -24.15 -25.08 -15.77
CA GLN A 339 -25.60 -25.00 -15.85
C GLN A 339 -26.12 -24.20 -17.07
N ASP A 340 -25.32 -23.26 -17.58
CA ASP A 340 -25.63 -22.52 -18.80
C ASP A 340 -25.00 -23.20 -20.03
N ALA A 341 -25.84 -23.73 -20.92
CA ALA A 341 -25.39 -24.42 -22.12
C ALA A 341 -24.63 -23.52 -23.10
N ALA A 342 -24.90 -22.21 -23.12
CA ALA A 342 -24.16 -21.25 -23.96
C ALA A 342 -22.77 -20.94 -23.38
N HIS A 343 -22.61 -21.10 -22.07
CA HIS A 343 -21.39 -20.76 -21.34
C HIS A 343 -20.98 -21.85 -20.32
N PRO A 344 -20.60 -23.06 -20.79
CA PRO A 344 -20.47 -24.24 -19.94
C PRO A 344 -19.30 -24.21 -18.96
N THR A 345 -18.31 -23.32 -19.15
CA THR A 345 -17.10 -23.27 -18.30
C THR A 345 -17.10 -22.14 -17.27
N ILE A 346 -18.17 -21.34 -17.20
CA ILE A 346 -18.29 -20.23 -16.26
C ILE A 346 -19.53 -20.36 -15.37
N CYS A 347 -19.45 -19.75 -14.18
CA CYS A 347 -20.56 -19.71 -13.24
C CYS A 347 -21.62 -18.66 -13.62
N GLY A 348 -22.83 -18.78 -13.07
CA GLY A 348 -23.95 -17.88 -13.36
C GLY A 348 -23.67 -16.41 -13.00
N ARG A 349 -22.82 -16.16 -11.99
CA ARG A 349 -22.33 -14.81 -11.66
C ARG A 349 -21.56 -14.17 -12.82
N CYS A 350 -20.66 -14.94 -13.45
CA CYS A 350 -19.90 -14.46 -14.59
C CYS A 350 -20.79 -14.26 -15.81
N THR A 351 -21.74 -15.16 -16.06
CA THR A 351 -22.75 -14.97 -17.11
C THR A 351 -23.55 -13.68 -16.88
N SER A 352 -24.04 -13.44 -15.66
CA SER A 352 -24.76 -12.22 -15.31
C SER A 352 -23.90 -10.96 -15.51
N ASN A 353 -22.63 -10.99 -15.11
CA ASN A 353 -21.72 -9.85 -15.31
C ASN A 353 -21.41 -9.55 -16.78
N LEU A 354 -21.48 -10.54 -17.67
CA LEU A 354 -21.21 -10.38 -19.10
C LEU A 354 -22.47 -10.00 -19.89
N TYR A 355 -23.62 -10.59 -19.56
CA TYR A 355 -24.81 -10.56 -20.41
C TYR A 355 -26.10 -10.13 -19.69
N GLY A 356 -26.05 -9.98 -18.36
CA GLY A 356 -27.20 -9.66 -17.52
C GLY A 356 -27.07 -8.33 -16.78
N ALA A 357 -27.78 -8.21 -15.66
CA ALA A 357 -27.72 -7.03 -14.80
C ALA A 357 -26.42 -6.92 -13.98
N GLY A 358 -25.61 -7.99 -13.95
CA GLY A 358 -24.42 -8.10 -13.11
C GLY A 358 -24.74 -8.51 -11.67
N GLU A 359 -23.68 -8.74 -10.91
CA GLU A 359 -23.76 -9.01 -9.48
C GLU A 359 -23.95 -7.73 -8.66
N SER A 360 -24.71 -7.83 -7.57
CA SER A 360 -24.80 -6.77 -6.57
C SER A 360 -23.75 -7.02 -5.49
N ARG A 361 -23.00 -5.97 -5.14
CA ARG A 361 -22.04 -5.94 -4.02
C ARG A 361 -22.41 -4.80 -3.10
N VAL A 362 -22.33 -5.05 -1.80
CA VAL A 362 -22.78 -4.09 -0.77
C VAL A 362 -21.62 -3.71 0.15
N HIS A 363 -20.70 -4.64 0.42
CA HIS A 363 -19.63 -4.45 1.40
C HIS A 363 -18.22 -4.60 0.80
N ALA A 364 -18.00 -5.58 -0.09
CA ALA A 364 -16.65 -5.89 -0.61
C ALA A 364 -16.55 -6.29 -2.08
#